data_AF-A0A0F8Z0C9-F1
#
_entry.id   AF-A0A0F8Z0C9-F1
#
_cell.length_a   1.000
_cell.length_b   1.000
_cell.length_c   1.000
_cell.angle_alpha   90.00
_cell.angle_beta   90.00
_cell.angle_gamma   90.00
#
_symmetry.space_group_name_H-M   'P 1'
#
loop_
_entity.id
_entity.type
_entity.pdbx_description
1 polymer ?
#
loop_
_entity_poly.entity_id
_entity_poly.type
_entity_poly.pdbx_seq_one_letter_code
_entity_poly.pdbx_strand_id
1 'polypeptide(L)'
;MIYIIVGQMREFKVNKFITLKLEEEIINEEEDLKDIKTIIYVNGKEFRQCTFLLINIPVDEQTPLDEIDSIDEAEERLGTSLEDDDELFKYNIPPETAFWGHCSNLQAWAENNYDTRLLHRNLAFPMLKELTELGDPTAKRVFKEEIAERFTSCYIPVVDFLLFGGYLDYLLEEELETLFNEIKSRNHLLFSYIEPELLFKGYINYNFTTEEFGKYLTKFLSECEKGKYIPLDIYEEFGIGSEHSIVDWLTENIWMPDLRKRRILK
;
A
#
# COMPACT_ATOMS: atom_id res chain seq x y z
N MET A 1 25.65 37.35 -0.83
CA MET A 1 24.63 37.95 0.04
C MET A 1 23.32 37.85 -0.71
N ILE A 2 22.46 36.90 -0.32
CA ILE A 2 20.99 36.91 -0.37
C ILE A 2 20.63 35.76 0.59
N TYR A 3 20.53 36.08 1.88
CA TYR A 3 19.81 35.26 2.86
C TYR A 3 18.34 35.61 2.63
N ILE A 4 17.62 34.83 1.81
CA ILE A 4 16.15 34.94 1.74
C ILE A 4 15.61 34.20 2.95
N ILE A 5 15.28 35.00 3.97
CA ILE A 5 14.19 34.81 4.92
C ILE A 5 13.88 33.33 5.20
N VAL A 6 14.54 32.76 6.21
CA VAL A 6 14.03 31.58 6.93
C VAL A 6 12.78 32.05 7.70
N GLY A 7 11.70 32.25 6.97
CA GLY A 7 10.36 32.35 7.52
C GLY A 7 9.88 30.93 7.80
N GLN A 8 9.41 30.71 9.01
CA GLN A 8 8.79 29.48 9.52
C GLN A 8 7.67 29.00 8.58
N MET A 9 7.99 28.23 7.53
CA MET A 9 6.95 27.58 6.74
C MET A 9 6.35 26.48 7.61
N ARG A 10 5.28 26.81 8.32
CA ARG A 10 4.51 25.88 9.17
C ARG A 10 3.29 25.32 8.46
N GLU A 11 2.96 25.83 7.29
CA GLU A 11 1.84 25.38 6.49
C GLU A 11 2.24 25.43 5.01
N PHE A 12 1.90 24.38 4.27
CA PHE A 12 2.13 24.27 2.84
C PHE A 12 0.89 23.72 2.16
N LYS A 13 0.34 24.47 1.20
CA LYS A 13 -0.85 24.06 0.44
C LYS A 13 -0.40 23.41 -0.87
N VAL A 14 -0.62 22.11 -1.00
CA VAL A 14 -0.31 21.34 -2.22
C VAL A 14 -1.34 21.67 -3.29
N ASN A 15 -2.63 21.59 -2.93
CA ASN A 15 -3.73 21.94 -3.83
C ASN A 15 -4.95 22.39 -3.01
N LYS A 16 -6.13 22.46 -3.65
CA LYS A 16 -7.37 22.90 -2.99
C LYS A 16 -7.86 21.96 -1.88
N PHE A 17 -7.42 20.71 -1.87
CA PHE A 17 -7.82 19.69 -0.90
C PHE A 17 -6.72 19.38 0.11
N ILE A 18 -5.46 19.37 -0.31
CA ILE A 18 -4.33 18.89 0.48
C ILE A 18 -3.54 20.05 1.05
N THR A 19 -3.28 20.01 2.35
CA THR A 19 -2.42 20.95 3.06
C THR A 19 -1.57 20.19 4.07
N LEU A 20 -0.28 20.50 4.17
CA LEU A 20 0.60 20.00 5.22
C LEU A 20 0.83 21.10 6.24
N LYS A 21 1.00 20.71 7.51
CA LYS A 21 1.42 21.63 8.56
C LYS A 21 2.48 21.02 9.44
N LEU A 22 3.34 21.87 9.99
CA LEU A 22 4.32 21.50 10.99
C LEU A 22 3.74 21.88 12.36
N GLU A 23 3.33 20.88 13.14
CA GLU A 23 2.60 21.06 14.40
C GLU A 23 3.34 20.40 15.59
N GLU A 24 3.15 20.97 16.78
CA GLU A 24 3.66 20.39 18.04
C GLU A 24 2.72 19.28 18.50
N GLU A 25 3.22 18.05 18.65
CA GLU A 25 2.51 16.93 19.23
C GLU A 25 3.02 16.65 20.65
N ILE A 26 2.12 16.50 21.62
CA ILE A 26 2.49 16.16 22.99
C ILE A 26 2.74 14.65 23.05
N ILE A 27 3.99 14.25 23.32
CA ILE A 27 4.35 12.83 23.46
C ILE A 27 4.02 12.33 24.86
N ASN A 28 4.28 13.17 25.87
CA ASN A 28 4.02 12.84 27.27
C ASN A 28 3.55 14.09 28.04
N GLU A 29 2.29 14.07 28.50
CA GLU A 29 1.69 15.15 29.28
C GLU A 29 2.35 15.36 30.65
N GLU A 30 2.95 14.32 31.23
CA GLU A 30 3.59 14.40 32.56
C GLU A 30 4.98 15.05 32.51
N GLU A 31 5.66 14.97 31.36
CA GLU A 31 7.03 15.49 31.16
C GLU A 31 7.09 16.76 30.29
N ASP A 32 5.94 17.28 29.83
CA ASP A 32 5.82 18.38 28.85
C ASP A 32 6.74 18.17 27.63
N LEU A 33 6.88 16.91 27.23
CA LEU A 33 7.76 16.52 26.14
C LEU A 33 6.96 16.64 24.84
N LYS A 34 7.39 17.58 23.99
CA LYS A 34 6.75 17.91 22.72
C LYS A 34 7.63 17.49 21.55
N ASP A 35 7.02 16.84 20.58
CA ASP A 35 7.61 16.63 19.26
C ASP A 35 7.10 17.66 18.27
N ILE A 36 7.84 17.85 17.18
CA ILE A 36 7.37 18.64 16.04
C ILE A 36 7.21 17.70 14.86
N LYS A 37 5.98 17.55 14.37
CA LYS A 37 5.66 16.60 13.29
C LYS A 37 4.95 17.26 12.11
N THR A 38 5.11 16.62 10.96
CA THR A 38 4.40 17.00 9.74
C THR A 38 3.05 16.31 9.72
N ILE A 39 1.98 17.09 9.72
CA ILE A 39 0.60 16.60 9.68
C ILE A 39 -0.01 16.92 8.31
N ILE A 40 -0.54 15.90 7.65
CA ILE A 40 -1.28 16.06 6.38
C ILE A 40 -2.75 16.30 6.70
N TYR A 41 -3.35 17.25 6.01
CA TYR A 41 -4.78 17.53 6.02
C TYR A 41 -5.38 17.34 4.63
N VAL A 42 -6.48 16.62 4.57
CA VAL A 42 -7.30 16.45 3.37
C VAL A 42 -8.68 17.07 3.65
N ASN A 43 -9.02 18.12 2.89
CA ASN A 43 -10.20 18.96 3.09
C ASN A 43 -10.36 19.46 4.54
N GLY A 44 -9.23 19.87 5.13
CA GLY A 44 -9.16 20.40 6.51
C GLY A 44 -9.29 19.34 7.61
N LYS A 45 -9.41 18.06 7.28
CA LYS A 45 -9.38 16.95 8.24
C LYS A 45 -8.00 16.32 8.27
N GLU A 46 -7.54 16.00 9.46
CA GLU A 46 -6.28 15.28 9.65
C GLU A 46 -6.32 13.94 8.92
N PHE A 47 -5.29 13.66 8.15
CA PHE A 47 -5.14 12.46 7.35
C PHE A 47 -4.04 11.60 7.96
N ARG A 48 -4.46 10.60 8.74
CA ARG A 48 -3.59 9.68 9.49
C ARG A 48 -3.29 8.44 8.64
N GLN A 49 -2.27 8.54 7.80
CA GLN A 49 -1.67 7.42 7.06
C GLN A 49 -0.15 7.55 7.14
N CYS A 50 0.56 6.43 7.07
CA CYS A 50 2.02 6.41 7.18
C CYS A 50 2.64 7.31 6.10
N THR A 51 3.31 8.36 6.54
CA THR A 51 4.04 9.28 5.66
C THR A 51 5.46 8.77 5.49
N PHE A 52 5.63 7.76 4.64
CA PHE A 52 6.95 7.29 4.30
C PHE A 52 7.75 8.37 3.56
N LEU A 53 8.98 8.63 4.00
CA LEU A 53 9.85 9.60 3.37
C LEU A 53 11.23 9.00 3.05
N LEU A 54 11.43 8.61 1.80
CA LEU A 54 12.74 8.28 1.25
C LEU A 54 13.59 9.55 1.14
N ILE A 55 14.17 10.03 2.24
CA ILE A 55 15.10 11.18 2.19
C ILE A 55 16.53 10.73 1.88
N ASN A 56 16.90 9.52 2.27
CA ASN A 56 18.30 9.12 2.28
C ASN A 56 18.48 7.74 1.66
N ILE A 57 18.46 7.70 0.33
CA ILE A 57 18.92 6.54 -0.42
C ILE A 57 20.46 6.57 -0.38
N PRO A 58 21.14 5.65 0.33
CA PRO A 58 22.57 5.50 0.16
C PRO A 58 22.81 5.06 -1.28
N VAL A 59 23.27 6.01 -2.10
CA VAL A 59 23.70 5.70 -3.48
C VAL A 59 25.07 5.06 -3.36
N ASP A 60 25.11 3.77 -3.05
CA ASP A 60 26.31 2.99 -3.30
C ASP A 60 26.41 2.80 -4.82
N GLU A 61 27.60 3.00 -5.41
CA GLU A 61 27.81 3.00 -6.87
C GLU A 61 27.47 1.65 -7.55
N GLN A 62 27.07 0.65 -6.76
CA GLN A 62 26.76 -0.72 -7.18
C GLN A 62 25.26 -1.02 -7.27
N THR A 63 24.36 -0.14 -6.84
CA THR A 63 22.91 -0.37 -6.96
C THR A 63 22.40 0.18 -8.29
N PRO A 64 22.02 -0.65 -9.28
CA PRO A 64 21.43 -0.16 -10.51
C PRO A 64 20.03 0.40 -10.18
N LEU A 65 19.91 1.73 -10.13
CA LEU A 65 18.63 2.43 -9.96
C LEU A 65 17.87 2.58 -11.29
N ASP A 66 18.49 2.21 -12.41
CA ASP A 66 17.96 2.39 -13.76
C ASP A 66 16.76 1.46 -14.10
N GLU A 67 16.38 0.58 -13.17
CA GLU A 67 15.29 -0.41 -13.31
C GLU A 67 14.30 -0.36 -12.14
N ILE A 68 13.98 0.83 -11.60
CA ILE A 68 12.95 1.00 -10.55
C ILE A 68 11.77 1.76 -11.14
N ASP A 69 10.61 1.12 -11.21
CA ASP A 69 9.40 1.73 -11.78
C ASP A 69 8.60 2.51 -10.72
N SER A 70 8.78 2.22 -9.43
CA SER A 70 8.03 2.85 -8.34
C SER A 70 8.79 2.94 -7.03
N ILE A 71 8.35 3.83 -6.13
CA ILE A 71 8.86 3.91 -4.76
C ILE A 71 8.73 2.58 -4.00
N ASP A 72 7.65 1.82 -4.24
CA ASP A 72 7.45 0.51 -3.61
C ASP A 72 8.55 -0.51 -3.97
N GLU A 73 9.10 -0.44 -5.18
CA GLU A 73 10.21 -1.29 -5.62
C GLU A 73 11.57 -0.78 -5.11
N ALA A 74 11.69 0.54 -4.92
CA ALA A 74 12.89 1.15 -4.33
C ALA A 74 13.08 0.70 -2.88
N GLU A 75 12.00 0.68 -2.10
CA GLU A 75 11.99 0.27 -0.69
C GLU A 75 12.51 -1.16 -0.51
N GLU A 76 11.98 -2.12 -1.28
CA GLU A 76 12.39 -3.53 -1.20
C GLU A 76 13.90 -3.70 -1.46
N ARG A 77 14.46 -2.94 -2.40
CA ARG A 77 15.90 -3.01 -2.73
C ARG A 77 16.80 -2.36 -1.67
N LEU A 78 16.29 -1.33 -0.99
CA LEU A 78 17.05 -0.58 0.01
C LEU A 78 16.95 -1.20 1.42
N GLY A 79 16.05 -2.17 1.59
CA GLY A 79 15.80 -2.86 2.84
C GLY A 79 14.82 -2.10 3.73
N THR A 80 13.96 -2.86 4.41
CA THR A 80 12.83 -2.46 5.27
C THR A 80 13.17 -1.56 6.46
N SER A 81 14.41 -1.10 6.63
CA SER A 81 14.77 -0.22 7.76
C SER A 81 14.22 1.21 7.62
N LEU A 82 13.42 1.52 6.60
CA LEU A 82 12.98 2.89 6.32
C LEU A 82 11.53 3.16 6.74
N GLU A 83 10.79 2.12 7.19
CA GLU A 83 9.35 2.19 7.47
C GLU A 83 9.00 2.85 8.81
N ASP A 84 9.95 2.92 9.74
CA ASP A 84 9.72 3.49 11.06
C ASP A 84 10.01 5.00 11.07
N ASP A 85 9.03 5.80 11.50
CA ASP A 85 9.24 7.21 11.92
C ASP A 85 10.38 7.29 12.98
N ASP A 86 10.63 6.20 13.72
CA ASP A 86 11.75 6.09 14.66
C ASP A 86 13.13 6.14 13.96
N GLU A 87 13.27 5.83 12.67
CA GLU A 87 14.54 5.99 11.94
C GLU A 87 14.84 7.45 11.54
N LEU A 88 13.88 8.38 11.60
CA LEU A 88 14.22 9.81 11.57
C LEU A 88 15.13 10.18 12.76
N PHE A 89 14.99 9.50 13.91
CA PHE A 89 15.93 9.64 15.03
C PHE A 89 17.30 9.02 14.73
N LYS A 90 17.38 7.97 13.91
CA LYS A 90 18.66 7.36 13.50
C LYS A 90 19.50 8.31 12.64
N TYR A 91 18.85 9.12 11.81
CA TYR A 91 19.53 10.12 10.96
C TYR A 91 19.48 11.56 11.51
N ASN A 92 18.76 11.80 12.61
CA ASN A 92 18.61 13.09 13.29
C ASN A 92 18.26 14.23 12.32
N ILE A 93 17.29 13.97 11.43
CA ILE A 93 16.85 14.94 10.42
C ILE A 93 15.99 16.01 11.10
N PRO A 94 16.29 17.31 10.95
CA PRO A 94 15.49 18.37 11.56
C PRO A 94 14.03 18.33 11.07
N PRO A 95 13.03 18.54 11.94
CA PRO A 95 11.61 18.51 11.57
C PRO A 95 11.27 19.40 10.37
N GLU A 96 11.88 20.58 10.26
CA GLU A 96 11.68 21.49 9.12
C GLU A 96 12.23 20.93 7.80
N THR A 97 13.30 20.11 7.87
CA THR A 97 13.90 19.46 6.70
C THR A 97 13.02 18.30 6.24
N ALA A 98 12.53 17.47 7.17
CA ALA A 98 11.57 16.41 6.86
C ALA A 98 10.27 17.00 6.29
N PHE A 99 9.75 18.08 6.91
CA PHE A 99 8.58 18.81 6.41
C PHE A 99 8.76 19.26 4.96
N TRP A 100 9.91 19.83 4.63
CA TRP A 100 10.21 20.25 3.26
C TRP A 100 10.25 19.06 2.28
N GLY A 101 10.80 17.93 2.70
CA GLY A 101 10.76 16.66 1.95
C GLY A 101 9.33 16.18 1.67
N HIS A 102 8.49 16.08 2.70
CA HIS A 102 7.08 15.68 2.54
C HIS A 102 6.31 16.65 1.62
N CYS A 103 6.52 17.96 1.78
CA CYS A 103 5.89 18.97 0.93
C CYS A 103 6.28 18.79 -0.54
N SER A 104 7.57 18.58 -0.81
CA SER A 104 8.08 18.39 -2.17
C SER A 104 7.54 17.12 -2.81
N ASN A 105 7.48 16.01 -2.07
CA ASN A 105 6.95 14.75 -2.57
C ASN A 105 5.46 14.84 -2.91
N LEU A 106 4.64 15.38 -2.00
CA LEU A 106 3.20 15.55 -2.26
C LEU A 106 2.91 16.57 -3.35
N GLN A 107 3.73 17.63 -3.47
CA GLN A 107 3.64 18.57 -4.57
C GLN A 107 3.94 17.87 -5.90
N ALA A 108 5.06 17.15 -6.00
CA ALA A 108 5.43 16.43 -7.21
C ALA A 108 4.35 15.41 -7.62
N TRP A 109 3.82 14.66 -6.65
CA TRP A 109 2.71 13.73 -6.89
C TRP A 109 1.46 14.43 -7.44
N ALA A 110 1.03 15.53 -6.82
CA ALA A 110 -0.14 16.28 -7.26
C ALA A 110 0.05 16.94 -8.63
N GLU A 111 1.25 17.46 -8.93
CA GLU A 111 1.58 18.08 -10.22
C GLU A 111 1.70 17.06 -11.35
N ASN A 112 2.03 15.81 -11.04
CA ASN A 112 2.07 14.69 -12.00
C ASN A 112 0.76 13.89 -12.04
N ASN A 113 -0.37 14.57 -11.85
CA ASN A 113 -1.71 13.98 -11.95
C ASN A 113 -1.95 12.78 -11.02
N TYR A 114 -1.33 12.79 -9.84
CA TYR A 114 -1.45 11.75 -8.83
C TYR A 114 -0.86 10.37 -9.21
N ASP A 115 0.15 10.35 -10.07
CA ASP A 115 0.92 9.15 -10.43
C ASP A 115 1.40 8.39 -9.18
N THR A 116 0.86 7.19 -8.94
CA THR A 116 1.12 6.45 -7.69
C THR A 116 2.54 5.89 -7.60
N ARG A 117 3.35 5.97 -8.66
CA ARG A 117 4.77 5.58 -8.62
C ARG A 117 5.63 6.57 -7.83
N LEU A 118 5.16 7.80 -7.68
CA LEU A 118 5.88 8.91 -7.03
C LEU A 118 5.70 8.98 -5.51
N LEU A 119 4.79 8.17 -4.95
CA LEU A 119 4.58 8.02 -3.52
C LEU A 119 4.51 6.53 -3.18
N HIS A 120 4.83 6.17 -1.94
CA HIS A 120 4.63 4.80 -1.49
C HIS A 120 3.13 4.42 -1.49
N ARG A 121 2.79 3.15 -1.79
CA ARG A 121 1.41 2.67 -1.87
C ARG A 121 0.56 2.99 -0.64
N ASN A 122 1.17 2.97 0.55
CA ASN A 122 0.52 3.26 1.83
C ASN A 122 0.07 4.73 1.98
N LEU A 123 0.62 5.63 1.16
CA LEU A 123 0.20 7.04 1.12
C LEU A 123 -0.62 7.34 -0.15
N ALA A 124 -0.11 6.90 -1.30
CA ALA A 124 -0.66 7.22 -2.61
C ALA A 124 -2.12 6.79 -2.75
N PHE A 125 -2.41 5.51 -2.52
CA PHE A 125 -3.75 4.94 -2.73
C PHE A 125 -4.78 5.45 -1.71
N PRO A 126 -4.48 5.51 -0.39
CA PRO A 126 -5.40 6.13 0.57
C PRO A 126 -5.71 7.60 0.27
N MET A 127 -4.71 8.40 -0.15
CA MET A 127 -4.97 9.79 -0.55
C MET A 127 -5.85 9.87 -1.79
N LEU A 128 -5.56 9.05 -2.80
CA LEU A 128 -6.30 9.05 -4.05
C LEU A 128 -7.77 8.64 -3.86
N LYS A 129 -8.01 7.70 -2.94
CA LYS A 129 -9.34 7.31 -2.47
C LYS A 129 -10.09 8.48 -1.82
N GLU A 130 -9.49 9.16 -0.84
CA GLU A 130 -10.11 10.32 -0.18
C GLU A 130 -10.44 11.45 -1.17
N LEU A 131 -9.52 11.78 -2.09
CA LEU A 131 -9.75 12.80 -3.11
C LEU A 131 -10.89 12.42 -4.07
N THR A 132 -10.99 11.14 -4.42
CA THR A 132 -12.08 10.58 -5.22
C THR A 132 -13.43 10.76 -4.52
N GLU A 133 -13.49 10.43 -3.22
CA GLU A 133 -14.68 10.60 -2.39
C GLU A 133 -15.09 12.08 -2.24
N LEU A 134 -14.10 12.98 -2.17
CA LEU A 134 -14.31 14.43 -2.15
C LEU A 134 -14.73 15.04 -3.50
N GLY A 135 -14.75 14.24 -4.56
CA GLY A 135 -15.21 14.69 -5.87
C GLY A 135 -14.14 15.34 -6.74
N ASP A 136 -12.85 15.15 -6.45
CA ASP A 136 -11.77 15.59 -7.35
C ASP A 136 -11.91 14.87 -8.71
N PRO A 137 -12.15 15.59 -9.82
CA PRO A 137 -12.33 14.96 -11.12
C PRO A 137 -11.05 14.29 -11.65
N THR A 138 -9.87 14.81 -11.29
CA THR A 138 -8.60 14.19 -11.67
C THR A 138 -8.43 12.89 -10.89
N ALA A 139 -8.61 12.93 -9.56
CA ALA A 139 -8.49 11.73 -8.72
C ALA A 139 -9.48 10.63 -9.15
N LYS A 140 -10.75 10.99 -9.39
CA LYS A 140 -11.78 10.05 -9.87
C LYS A 140 -11.39 9.31 -11.15
N ARG A 141 -10.72 10.02 -12.07
CA ARG A 141 -10.26 9.45 -13.33
C ARG A 141 -9.09 8.49 -13.09
N VAL A 142 -8.05 8.97 -12.41
CA VAL A 142 -6.81 8.20 -12.26
C VAL A 142 -6.92 7.08 -11.22
N PHE A 143 -7.82 7.15 -10.24
CA PHE A 143 -7.89 6.16 -9.17
C PHE A 143 -8.08 4.73 -9.69
N LYS A 144 -8.99 4.53 -10.64
CA LYS A 144 -9.19 3.22 -11.27
C LYS A 144 -8.04 2.83 -12.21
N GLU A 145 -7.50 3.80 -12.94
CA GLU A 145 -6.36 3.60 -13.85
C GLU A 145 -5.15 3.09 -13.06
N GLU A 146 -4.81 3.75 -11.96
CA GLU A 146 -3.69 3.39 -11.08
C GLU A 146 -3.92 2.03 -10.40
N ILE A 147 -5.15 1.69 -9.97
CA ILE A 147 -5.44 0.34 -9.47
C ILE A 147 -5.12 -0.71 -10.54
N ALA A 148 -5.58 -0.49 -11.77
CA ALA A 148 -5.36 -1.45 -12.86
C ALA A 148 -3.89 -1.54 -13.26
N GLU A 149 -3.21 -0.41 -13.45
CA GLU A 149 -1.80 -0.34 -13.83
C GLU A 149 -0.89 -0.96 -12.77
N ARG A 150 -1.10 -0.60 -11.50
CA ARG A 150 -0.28 -1.13 -10.40
C ARG A 150 -0.55 -2.60 -10.13
N PHE A 151 -1.80 -3.08 -10.27
CA PHE A 151 -2.10 -4.51 -10.13
C PHE A 151 -1.51 -5.35 -11.28
N THR A 152 -1.51 -4.83 -12.51
CA THR A 152 -0.95 -5.54 -13.68
C THR A 152 0.57 -5.43 -13.82
N SER A 153 1.22 -4.61 -12.99
CA SER A 153 2.68 -4.60 -12.84
C SER A 153 3.23 -5.96 -12.38
N CYS A 154 2.38 -6.79 -11.76
CA CYS A 154 2.74 -8.08 -11.18
C CYS A 154 3.78 -7.99 -10.04
N TYR A 155 4.00 -6.80 -9.48
CA TYR A 155 4.82 -6.63 -8.29
C TYR A 155 4.02 -7.05 -7.05
N ILE A 156 4.44 -8.15 -6.43
CA ILE A 156 3.67 -8.89 -5.42
C ILE A 156 3.23 -8.01 -4.24
N PRO A 157 4.11 -7.22 -3.58
CA PRO A 157 3.70 -6.39 -2.44
C PRO A 157 2.57 -5.40 -2.78
N VAL A 158 2.57 -4.88 -4.01
CA VAL A 158 1.53 -3.96 -4.49
C VAL A 158 0.25 -4.70 -4.85
N VAL A 159 0.35 -5.87 -5.49
CA VAL A 159 -0.81 -6.71 -5.80
C VAL A 159 -1.53 -7.14 -4.51
N ASP A 160 -0.77 -7.59 -3.51
CA ASP A 160 -1.31 -7.98 -2.21
C ASP A 160 -1.93 -6.79 -1.49
N PHE A 161 -1.26 -5.63 -1.46
CA PHE A 161 -1.82 -4.40 -0.89
C PHE A 161 -3.17 -4.02 -1.52
N LEU A 162 -3.27 -4.06 -2.86
CA LEU A 162 -4.50 -3.70 -3.57
C LEU A 162 -5.63 -4.70 -3.34
N LEU A 163 -5.30 -6.00 -3.30
CA LEU A 163 -6.27 -7.08 -3.09
C LEU A 163 -6.78 -7.10 -1.65
N PHE A 164 -5.88 -7.10 -0.66
CA PHE A 164 -6.25 -7.16 0.75
C PHE A 164 -6.82 -5.83 1.25
N GLY A 165 -6.35 -4.71 0.73
CA GLY A 165 -6.89 -3.37 0.99
C GLY A 165 -8.27 -3.09 0.39
N GLY A 166 -8.82 -4.01 -0.42
CA GLY A 166 -10.17 -3.89 -1.00
C GLY A 166 -10.26 -2.86 -2.12
N TYR A 167 -9.14 -2.49 -2.75
CA TYR A 167 -9.14 -1.50 -3.84
C TYR A 167 -9.83 -2.03 -5.10
N LEU A 168 -9.88 -3.35 -5.28
CA LEU A 168 -10.60 -3.98 -6.39
C LEU A 168 -12.12 -3.77 -6.33
N ASP A 169 -12.69 -3.45 -5.16
CA ASP A 169 -14.13 -3.16 -5.00
C ASP A 169 -14.58 -1.90 -5.74
N TYR A 170 -13.63 -1.06 -6.15
CA TYR A 170 -13.91 0.16 -6.91
C TYR A 170 -14.03 -0.08 -8.42
N LEU A 171 -13.70 -1.29 -8.90
CA LEU A 171 -13.78 -1.67 -10.29
C LEU A 171 -15.13 -2.34 -10.61
N LEU A 172 -15.62 -2.12 -11.83
CA LEU A 172 -16.79 -2.79 -12.38
C LEU A 172 -16.44 -4.24 -12.74
N GLU A 173 -17.45 -5.10 -12.87
CA GLU A 173 -17.26 -6.51 -13.25
C GLU A 173 -16.49 -6.66 -14.57
N GLU A 174 -16.81 -5.85 -15.57
CA GLU A 174 -16.11 -5.83 -16.88
C GLU A 174 -14.64 -5.36 -16.75
N GLU A 175 -14.37 -4.42 -15.84
CA GLU A 175 -13.01 -3.92 -15.55
C GLU A 175 -12.20 -5.01 -14.84
N LEU A 176 -12.80 -5.71 -13.87
CA LEU A 176 -12.19 -6.84 -13.15
C LEU A 176 -11.90 -8.01 -14.10
N GLU A 177 -12.83 -8.36 -15.00
CA GLU A 177 -12.61 -9.42 -15.98
C GLU A 177 -11.40 -9.11 -16.88
N THR A 178 -11.31 -7.87 -17.36
CA THR A 178 -10.17 -7.41 -18.17
C THR A 178 -8.87 -7.49 -17.37
N LEU A 179 -8.89 -6.99 -16.13
CA LEU A 179 -7.74 -6.99 -15.21
C LEU A 179 -7.22 -8.41 -14.94
N PHE A 180 -8.12 -9.35 -14.64
CA PHE A 180 -7.76 -10.74 -14.34
C PHE A 180 -7.26 -11.50 -15.55
N ASN A 181 -7.82 -11.24 -16.73
CA ASN A 181 -7.31 -11.80 -17.97
C ASN A 181 -5.89 -11.29 -18.28
N GLU A 182 -5.64 -10.01 -18.03
CA GLU A 182 -4.32 -9.40 -18.25
C GLU A 182 -3.26 -9.98 -17.30
N ILE A 183 -3.48 -9.96 -15.98
CA ILE A 183 -2.51 -10.50 -15.02
C ILE A 183 -2.28 -12.00 -15.26
N LYS A 184 -3.33 -12.77 -15.61
CA LYS A 184 -3.20 -14.20 -15.95
C LYS A 184 -2.34 -14.42 -17.19
N SER A 185 -2.43 -13.53 -18.17
CA SER A 185 -1.61 -13.59 -19.40
C SER A 185 -0.15 -13.19 -19.16
N ARG A 186 0.08 -12.19 -18.30
CA ARG A 186 1.42 -11.67 -17.97
C ARG A 186 2.17 -12.61 -17.02
N ASN A 187 1.51 -13.04 -15.94
CA ASN A 187 2.09 -13.86 -14.89
C ASN A 187 1.08 -14.88 -14.34
N HIS A 188 0.97 -16.01 -15.04
CA HIS A 188 0.06 -17.10 -14.66
C HIS A 188 0.34 -17.68 -13.26
N LEU A 189 1.59 -17.66 -12.79
CA LEU A 189 1.95 -18.17 -11.46
C LEU A 189 1.41 -17.25 -10.37
N LEU A 190 1.59 -15.93 -10.53
CA LEU A 190 1.01 -14.94 -9.64
C LEU A 190 -0.51 -15.02 -9.64
N PHE A 191 -1.15 -15.15 -10.82
CA PHE A 191 -2.59 -15.33 -10.86
C PHE A 191 -3.05 -16.55 -10.07
N SER A 192 -2.40 -17.71 -10.26
CA SER A 192 -2.71 -18.91 -9.47
C SER A 192 -2.49 -18.73 -7.96
N TYR A 193 -1.54 -17.87 -7.55
CA TYR A 193 -1.31 -17.52 -6.16
C TYR A 193 -2.47 -16.72 -5.56
N ILE A 194 -2.98 -15.70 -6.26
CA ILE A 194 -4.07 -14.84 -5.76
C ILE A 194 -5.48 -15.39 -6.03
N GLU A 195 -5.63 -16.35 -6.95
CA GLU A 195 -6.91 -16.95 -7.37
C GLU A 195 -7.80 -17.43 -6.21
N PRO A 196 -7.28 -18.12 -5.16
CA PRO A 196 -8.09 -18.50 -4.00
C PRO A 196 -8.71 -17.31 -3.26
N GLU A 197 -7.97 -16.21 -3.13
CA GLU A 197 -8.45 -15.00 -2.45
C GLU A 197 -9.46 -14.25 -3.33
N LEU A 198 -9.23 -14.19 -4.64
CA LEU A 198 -10.19 -13.64 -5.59
C LEU A 198 -11.54 -14.39 -5.54
N LEU A 199 -11.50 -15.72 -5.41
CA LEU A 199 -12.70 -16.55 -5.21
C LEU A 199 -13.37 -16.25 -3.87
N PHE A 200 -12.59 -16.18 -2.79
CA PHE A 200 -13.10 -15.96 -1.44
C PHE A 200 -13.81 -14.60 -1.31
N LYS A 201 -13.21 -13.54 -1.87
CA LYS A 201 -13.79 -12.20 -1.92
C LYS A 201 -14.93 -12.06 -2.93
N GLY A 202 -15.12 -13.06 -3.80
CA GLY A 202 -16.21 -13.11 -4.77
C GLY A 202 -15.97 -12.28 -6.03
N TYR A 203 -14.71 -11.91 -6.31
CA TYR A 203 -14.33 -11.23 -7.55
C TYR A 203 -14.38 -12.14 -8.77
N ILE A 204 -14.16 -13.43 -8.57
CA ILE A 204 -14.32 -14.46 -9.60
C ILE A 204 -15.24 -15.55 -9.10
N ASN A 205 -15.99 -16.16 -10.02
CA ASN A 205 -16.91 -17.25 -9.69
C ASN A 205 -16.59 -18.46 -10.55
N TYR A 206 -16.30 -19.58 -9.89
CA TYR A 206 -16.30 -20.89 -10.51
C TYR A 206 -17.56 -21.66 -10.10
N ASN A 207 -18.11 -22.42 -11.03
CA ASN A 207 -19.16 -23.39 -10.73
C ASN A 207 -18.54 -24.59 -10.02
N PHE A 208 -18.13 -24.43 -8.77
CA PHE A 208 -17.68 -25.52 -7.91
C PHE A 208 -18.81 -25.98 -6.99
N THR A 209 -18.93 -27.30 -6.85
CA THR A 209 -19.50 -27.90 -5.64
C THR A 209 -18.53 -27.69 -4.46
N THR A 210 -19.03 -27.75 -3.23
CA THR A 210 -18.18 -27.66 -2.01
C THR A 210 -17.06 -28.70 -2.01
N GLU A 211 -17.32 -29.89 -2.56
CA GLU A 211 -16.32 -30.95 -2.69
C GLU A 211 -15.23 -30.61 -3.71
N GLU A 212 -15.60 -30.03 -4.85
CA GLU A 212 -14.64 -29.61 -5.89
C GLU A 212 -13.75 -28.46 -5.40
N PHE A 213 -14.34 -27.49 -4.69
CA PHE A 213 -13.56 -26.41 -4.08
C PHE A 213 -12.59 -26.94 -3.03
N GLY A 214 -13.00 -27.88 -2.18
CA GLY A 214 -12.11 -28.53 -1.22
C GLY A 214 -10.94 -29.27 -1.88
N LYS A 215 -11.18 -29.96 -3.00
CA LYS A 215 -10.13 -30.63 -3.79
C LYS A 215 -9.18 -29.62 -4.45
N TYR A 216 -9.72 -28.52 -4.99
CA TYR A 216 -8.93 -27.42 -5.55
C TYR A 216 -7.99 -26.84 -4.50
N LEU A 217 -8.51 -26.50 -3.32
CA LEU A 217 -7.72 -25.92 -2.24
C LEU A 217 -6.67 -26.90 -1.71
N THR A 218 -7.01 -28.18 -1.52
CA THR A 218 -6.04 -29.21 -1.10
C THR A 218 -4.89 -29.33 -2.09
N LYS A 219 -5.19 -29.27 -3.40
CA LYS A 219 -4.18 -29.28 -4.45
C LYS A 219 -3.31 -28.03 -4.39
N PHE A 220 -3.91 -26.85 -4.25
CA PHE A 220 -3.20 -25.58 -4.10
C PHE A 220 -2.20 -25.62 -2.93
N LEU A 221 -2.67 -25.98 -1.73
CA LEU A 221 -1.84 -26.10 -0.53
C LEU A 221 -0.67 -27.07 -0.72
N SER A 222 -0.92 -28.24 -1.33
CA SER A 222 0.14 -29.21 -1.61
C SER A 222 1.20 -28.70 -2.58
N GLU A 223 0.85 -27.80 -3.51
CA GLU A 223 1.82 -27.18 -4.40
C GLU A 223 2.60 -26.05 -3.71
N CYS A 224 2.00 -25.31 -2.77
CA CYS A 224 2.70 -24.38 -1.89
C CYS A 224 3.74 -25.10 -1.02
N GLU A 225 3.37 -26.23 -0.40
CA GLU A 225 4.30 -27.06 0.40
C GLU A 225 5.49 -27.59 -0.40
N LYS A 226 5.33 -27.78 -1.71
CA LYS A 226 6.42 -28.20 -2.61
C LYS A 226 7.31 -27.03 -3.06
N GLY A 227 7.09 -25.83 -2.54
CA GLY A 227 7.82 -24.61 -2.90
C GLY A 227 7.55 -24.14 -4.33
N LYS A 228 6.46 -24.60 -4.96
CA LYS A 228 6.07 -24.12 -6.30
C LYS A 228 5.37 -22.78 -6.26
N TYR A 229 4.78 -22.47 -5.11
CA TYR A 229 4.28 -21.16 -4.75
C TYR A 229 4.97 -20.81 -3.44
N ILE A 230 5.78 -19.75 -3.46
CA ILE A 230 6.39 -19.20 -2.26
C ILE A 230 5.49 -18.03 -1.89
N PRO A 231 4.66 -18.12 -0.84
CA PRO A 231 4.10 -16.91 -0.26
C PRO A 231 5.30 -16.12 0.25
N LEU A 232 5.66 -15.05 -0.45
CA LEU A 232 6.62 -14.09 0.08
C LEU A 232 5.97 -13.51 1.33
N ASP A 233 6.57 -13.87 2.46
CA ASP A 233 6.52 -13.17 3.74
C ASP A 233 5.18 -13.05 4.49
N ILE A 234 4.25 -14.00 4.33
CA ILE A 234 3.17 -14.18 5.32
C ILE A 234 3.76 -14.38 6.74
N TYR A 235 4.96 -14.97 6.85
CA TYR A 235 5.59 -15.25 8.13
C TYR A 235 6.09 -13.99 8.88
N GLU A 236 6.66 -13.01 8.16
CA GLU A 236 7.21 -11.79 8.77
C GLU A 236 6.13 -10.71 9.01
N GLU A 237 5.21 -10.52 8.07
CA GLU A 237 4.16 -9.49 8.18
C GLU A 237 3.08 -9.82 9.23
N PHE A 238 2.81 -11.11 9.49
CA PHE A 238 1.78 -11.57 10.43
C PHE A 238 2.34 -12.19 11.72
N GLY A 239 3.66 -12.12 11.96
CA GLY A 239 4.30 -12.63 13.16
C GLY A 239 4.13 -14.15 13.36
N ILE A 240 4.02 -14.91 12.28
CA ILE A 240 3.86 -16.36 12.35
C ILE A 240 5.23 -16.95 12.63
N GLY A 241 5.47 -17.30 13.90
CA GLY A 241 6.68 -18.03 14.27
C GLY A 241 6.81 -19.32 13.47
N SER A 242 8.05 -19.77 13.26
CA SER A 242 8.46 -20.95 12.48
C SER A 242 7.84 -22.31 12.88
N GLU A 243 6.87 -22.31 13.80
CA GLU A 243 6.16 -23.46 14.33
C GLU A 243 4.69 -23.56 13.88
N HIS A 244 4.11 -22.52 13.26
CA HIS A 244 2.77 -22.58 12.66
C HIS A 244 2.88 -22.81 11.15
N SER A 245 2.29 -23.88 10.63
CA SER A 245 2.31 -24.10 9.19
C SER A 245 1.42 -23.07 8.49
N ILE A 246 1.79 -22.66 7.27
CA ILE A 246 0.90 -21.90 6.36
C ILE A 246 -0.52 -22.51 6.32
N VAL A 247 -0.62 -23.85 6.43
CA VAL A 247 -1.90 -24.57 6.46
C VAL A 247 -2.71 -24.21 7.71
N ASP A 248 -2.09 -24.10 8.88
CA ASP A 248 -2.75 -23.72 10.13
C ASP A 248 -3.22 -22.27 10.08
N TRP A 249 -2.38 -21.35 9.60
CA TRP A 249 -2.76 -19.93 9.46
C TRP A 249 -3.89 -19.70 8.46
N LEU A 250 -3.85 -20.35 7.28
CA LEU A 250 -4.93 -20.28 6.29
C LEU A 250 -6.23 -20.87 6.86
N THR A 251 -6.14 -21.91 7.68
CA THR A 251 -7.30 -22.52 8.35
C THR A 251 -7.87 -21.63 9.45
N GLU A 252 -7.04 -20.86 10.15
CA GLU A 252 -7.46 -20.00 11.26
C GLU A 252 -7.94 -18.61 10.81
N ASN A 253 -7.27 -18.01 9.82
CA ASN A 253 -7.48 -16.60 9.44
C ASN A 253 -8.29 -16.44 8.13
N ILE A 254 -8.18 -17.36 7.17
CA ILE A 254 -9.00 -17.34 5.95
C ILE A 254 -10.32 -18.12 6.17
N TRP A 255 -10.32 -19.15 7.02
CA TRP A 255 -11.41 -20.13 7.00
C TRP A 255 -12.58 -19.90 7.97
N MET A 256 -12.52 -19.05 9.00
CA MET A 256 -13.62 -18.99 10.02
C MET A 256 -13.91 -17.65 10.71
N PRO A 257 -14.50 -16.66 10.01
CA PRO A 257 -15.60 -15.93 10.69
C PRO A 257 -16.98 -16.02 10.01
N ASP A 258 -17.09 -16.06 8.68
CA ASP A 258 -18.33 -15.64 8.02
C ASP A 258 -19.06 -16.68 7.14
N LEU A 259 -18.45 -17.84 6.86
CA LEU A 259 -19.17 -18.95 6.18
C LEU A 259 -20.30 -19.54 7.03
N ARG A 260 -20.37 -19.27 8.35
CA ARG A 260 -21.53 -19.61 9.18
C ARG A 260 -22.68 -18.59 9.09
N LYS A 261 -22.44 -17.37 8.63
CA LYS A 261 -23.46 -16.30 8.61
C LYS A 261 -24.15 -16.13 7.26
N ARG A 262 -23.48 -16.40 6.13
CA ARG A 262 -24.11 -16.27 4.80
C ARG A 262 -25.00 -17.44 4.36
N ARG A 263 -25.45 -18.29 5.31
CA ARG A 263 -26.49 -19.31 5.08
C ARG A 263 -27.90 -18.87 5.48
N ILE A 264 -28.09 -17.61 5.84
CA ILE A 264 -29.41 -16.98 6.02
C ILE A 264 -29.27 -15.59 5.40
N LEU A 265 -29.60 -15.41 4.13
CA LEU A 265 -30.88 -14.86 3.72
C LEU A 265 -31.15 -15.31 2.27
N LYS A 266 -32.32 -15.92 2.09
CA LYS A 266 -32.97 -16.15 0.80
C LYS A 266 -33.57 -14.86 0.27
#